data_AF-A0A3C1B9R5-F1
#
_entry.id   AF-A0A3C1B9R5-F1
#
_cell.length_a   1.000
_cell.length_b   1.000
_cell.length_c   1.000
_cell.angle_alpha   90.00
_cell.angle_beta   90.00
_cell.angle_gamma   90.00
#
_symmetry.space_group_name_H-M   'P 1'
#
loop_
_entity.id
_entity.type
_entity.pdbx_description
1 polymer ?
#
loop_
_entity_poly.entity_id
_entity_poly.type
_entity_poly.pdbx_seq_one_letter_code
_entity_poly.pdbx_strand_id
1 'polypeptide(L)' 'MANFPTQFDRDDLLKCARGELFGEGNAQLPGPPMLMMDRIT' A
#
# COMPACT_ATOMS: atom_id res chain seq x y z
N MET A 1 0.05 1.93 18.59
CA MET A 1 0.67 1.79 17.25
C MET A 1 0.17 0.47 16.68
N ALA A 2 -0.48 0.49 15.52
CA ALA A 2 -0.84 -0.74 14.83
C ALA A 2 0.45 -1.47 14.40
N ASN A 3 0.48 -2.78 14.54
CA ASN A 3 1.63 -3.60 14.17
C ASN A 3 1.56 -3.90 12.68
N PHE A 4 2.18 -3.05 11.86
CA PHE A 4 2.22 -3.25 10.41
C PHE A 4 3.45 -4.07 10.00
N PRO A 5 3.37 -4.83 8.90
CA PRO A 5 4.55 -5.43 8.27
C PRO A 5 5.59 -4.36 7.93
N THR A 6 6.87 -4.72 7.95
CA THR A 6 7.95 -3.84 7.46
C THR A 6 8.30 -4.10 5.99
N GLN A 7 7.71 -5.15 5.40
CA GLN A 7 7.90 -5.54 4.01
C GLN A 7 6.54 -5.66 3.35
N PHE A 8 6.43 -5.17 2.12
CA PHE A 8 5.20 -5.20 1.32
C PHE A 8 5.53 -5.62 -0.10
N ASP A 9 4.77 -6.57 -0.62
CA ASP A 9 4.86 -6.96 -2.02
C ASP A 9 3.95 -6.10 -2.91
N ARG A 10 3.98 -6.36 -4.21
CA ARG A 10 3.20 -5.61 -5.20
C ARG A 10 1.69 -5.67 -4.93
N ASP A 11 1.18 -6.81 -4.46
CA ASP A 11 -0.25 -6.98 -4.21
C ASP A 11 -0.69 -6.15 -3.00
N ASP A 12 0.16 -6.05 -1.98
CA ASP A 12 -0.09 -5.19 -0.84
C ASP A 12 -0.02 -3.70 -1.20
N LEU A 13 0.91 -3.30 -2.08
CA LEU A 13 0.94 -1.92 -2.60
C LEU A 13 -0.34 -1.58 -3.39
N LEU A 14 -0.86 -2.55 -4.15
CA LEU A 14 -2.12 -2.39 -4.87
C LEU A 14 -3.33 -2.31 -3.92
N LYS A 15 -3.36 -3.11 -2.84
CA LYS A 15 -4.38 -2.98 -1.78
C LYS A 15 -4.31 -1.61 -1.11
N CYS A 16 -3.11 -1.09 -0.87
CA CYS A 16 -2.91 0.24 -0.31
C CYS A 16 -3.45 1.34 -1.25
N ALA A 17 -3.20 1.21 -2.56
CA ALA A 17 -3.72 2.15 -3.55
C ALA A 17 -5.26 2.12 -3.65
N ARG A 18 -5.90 1.01 -3.30
CA ARG A 18 -7.37 0.89 -3.21
C ARG A 18 -7.95 1.31 -1.84
N GLY A 19 -7.10 1.67 -0.87
CA GLY A 19 -7.53 1.99 0.50
C GLY A 19 -7.88 0.77 1.34
N GLU A 20 -7.55 -0.44 0.90
CA GLU A 20 -7.89 -1.70 1.59
C GLU A 20 -6.86 -2.07 2.67
N LEU A 21 -5.62 -1.58 2.55
CA LEU A 21 -4.52 -2.01 3.43
C LEU A 21 -4.55 -1.32 4.79
N PHE A 22 -4.71 0.01 4.81
CA PHE A 22 -4.71 0.81 6.05
C PHE A 22 -6.12 1.20 6.50
N GLY A 23 -7.14 0.93 5.70
CA GLY A 23 -8.54 1.30 5.98
C GLY A 23 -8.93 2.69 5.44
N GLU A 24 -10.23 2.94 5.45
CA GLU A 24 -10.83 4.17 4.94
C GLU A 24 -10.35 5.42 5.69
N GLY A 25 -10.06 6.50 4.97
CA GLY A 25 -9.60 7.77 5.54
C GLY A 25 -8.11 7.82 5.88
N ASN A 26 -7.38 6.71 5.75
CA ASN A 26 -5.92 6.68 5.91
C ASN A 26 -5.20 6.92 4.58
N ALA A 27 -3.88 7.12 4.66
CA ALA A 27 -3.04 7.37 3.49
C ALA A 27 -3.13 6.22 2.47
N GLN A 28 -3.21 6.58 1.19
CA GLN A 28 -3.28 5.67 0.06
C GLN A 28 -2.09 5.91 -0.86
N LEU A 29 -1.61 4.83 -1.49
CA LEU A 29 -0.64 4.97 -2.57
C LEU A 29 -1.33 5.40 -3.87
N PRO A 30 -0.60 6.03 -4.81
CA PRO A 30 -1.10 6.22 -6.16
C PRO A 30 -1.39 4.87 -6.83
N GLY A 31 -2.48 4.78 -7.59
CA GLY A 31 -2.73 3.65 -8.48
C GLY A 31 -1.84 3.68 -9.74
N PRO A 32 -1.73 2.57 -10.48
CA PRO A 32 -1.10 2.57 -11.81
C PRO A 32 -1.78 3.59 -12.77
N PRO A 33 -1.02 4.26 -13.65
CA PRO A 33 0.40 4.10 -13.95
C PRO A 33 1.34 4.90 -13.03
N MET A 34 0.82 5.56 -12.00
CA MET A 34 1.62 6.40 -11.10
C MET A 34 2.24 5.62 -9.92
N LEU A 35 1.90 4.34 -9.76
CA LEU A 35 2.56 3.46 -8.81
C LEU A 35 3.96 3.11 -9.32
N MET A 36 4.99 3.71 -8.72
CA MET A 36 6.39 3.59 -9.16
C MET A 36 7.22 2.57 -8.37
N MET A 37 6.57 1.74 -7.56
CA MET A 37 7.24 0.78 -6.66
C MET A 37 6.62 -0.60 -6.82
N ASP A 38 7.46 -1.63 -6.86
CA ASP A 38 7.03 -3.02 -6.93
C ASP A 38 7.06 -3.74 -5.57
N ARG A 39 7.88 -3.25 -4.62
CA ARG A 39 7.97 -3.78 -3.25
C ARG A 39 8.57 -2.75 -2.29
N ILE A 40 8.34 -2.96 -1.00
CA ILE A 40 9.01 -2.28 0.12
C ILE A 40 9.69 -3.37 0.97
N THR A 41 10.96 -3.18 1.34
CA THR A 41 11.77 -4.12 2.13
C THR A 41 12.37 -3.45 3.36
#